data_AF-A0A811U209-F1
#
_entry.id   AF-A0A811U209-F1
#
_cell.length_a   1.000
_cell.length_b   1.000
_cell.length_c   1.000
_cell.angle_alpha   90.00
_cell.angle_beta   90.00
_cell.angle_gamma   90.00
#
_symmetry.space_group_name_H-M   'P 1'
#
loop_
_entity.id
_entity.type
_entity.pdbx_description
1 polymer ?
#
loop_
_entity_poly.entity_id
_entity_poly.type
_entity_poly.pdbx_seq_one_letter_code
_entity_poly.pdbx_strand_id
1 'polypeptide(L)'
;MAEHTPAPTPHRAVYGFGFYLLFFTIFILYVMWALLPTESWGLHYLPDKYFAAYLPILLLMAMFIFEFFIYPGIGLAMTPNVDDMESVMDTTLLLRHVDVGQDTNLKNESLWTQVRWHKQLTPRKERKLLQNCSFCKGAHRLPAAHEQISTLRFLDLQDHSDNFN
;
A
#
# COMPACT_ATOMS: atom_id res chain seq x y z
N MET A 1 10.38 -7.25 20.84
CA MET A 1 10.25 -6.40 19.64
C MET A 1 10.65 -7.13 18.34
N ALA A 2 10.32 -8.43 18.19
CA ALA A 2 10.53 -9.22 16.95
C ALA A 2 9.21 -9.52 16.21
N GLU A 3 8.11 -8.95 16.70
CA GLU A 3 6.75 -9.34 16.33
C GLU A 3 6.33 -8.73 14.98
N HIS A 4 6.86 -7.54 14.70
CA HIS A 4 6.66 -6.80 13.44
C HIS A 4 7.75 -7.04 12.41
N THR A 5 8.76 -7.86 12.71
CA THR A 5 9.82 -8.15 11.75
C THR A 5 9.29 -9.16 10.71
N PRO A 6 9.48 -8.95 9.40
CA PRO A 6 9.09 -9.90 8.36
C PRO A 6 9.95 -11.18 8.36
N ALA A 7 10.80 -11.37 9.38
CA ALA A 7 11.68 -12.51 9.51
C ALA A 7 10.87 -13.81 9.60
N PRO A 8 11.32 -14.90 8.95
CA PRO A 8 10.65 -16.19 8.98
C PRO A 8 10.68 -16.74 10.40
N THR A 9 9.60 -16.53 11.15
CA THR A 9 9.42 -17.14 12.46
C THR A 9 8.71 -18.49 12.30
N PRO A 10 9.12 -19.54 13.05
CA PRO A 10 8.51 -20.86 12.95
C PRO A 10 7.00 -20.82 13.23
N HIS A 11 6.55 -19.88 14.07
CA HIS A 11 5.14 -19.64 14.36
C HIS A 11 4.32 -19.26 13.10
N ARG A 12 4.88 -18.48 12.16
CA ARG A 12 4.18 -18.08 10.93
C ARG A 12 4.04 -19.22 9.92
N ALA A 13 4.95 -20.20 9.94
CA ALA A 13 4.89 -21.38 9.06
C ALA A 13 3.72 -22.32 9.40
N VAL A 14 3.24 -22.30 10.65
CA VAL A 14 2.14 -23.16 11.12
C VAL A 14 0.84 -22.88 10.36
N TYR A 15 0.56 -21.62 10.01
CA TYR A 15 -0.66 -21.26 9.27
C TYR A 15 -0.70 -21.90 7.87
N GLY A 16 0.40 -21.78 7.12
CA GLY A 16 0.51 -22.38 5.79
C GLY A 16 0.42 -23.90 5.83
N PHE A 17 1.06 -24.52 6.82
CA PHE A 17 0.98 -25.97 7.02
C PHE A 17 -0.43 -26.45 7.39
N GLY A 18 -1.14 -25.71 8.25
CA GLY A 18 -2.54 -26.00 8.59
C GLY A 18 -3.47 -25.93 7.37
N PHE A 19 -3.32 -24.89 6.55
CA PHE A 19 -4.07 -24.79 5.29
C PHE A 19 -3.73 -25.92 4.32
N TYR A 20 -2.45 -26.29 4.21
CA TYR A 20 -2.04 -27.42 3.38
C TYR A 20 -2.75 -28.73 3.79
N LEU A 21 -2.74 -29.06 5.08
CA LEU A 21 -3.45 -30.25 5.57
C LEU A 21 -4.96 -30.18 5.32
N LEU A 22 -5.56 -29.01 5.52
CA LEU A 22 -6.99 -28.79 5.27
C LEU A 22 -7.34 -29.01 3.79
N PHE A 23 -6.61 -28.39 2.86
CA PHE A 23 -6.87 -28.57 1.43
C PHE A 23 -6.55 -29.99 0.96
N PHE A 24 -5.51 -30.61 1.50
CA PHE A 24 -5.14 -31.99 1.17
C PHE A 24 -6.22 -32.98 1.61
N THR A 25 -6.74 -32.83 2.83
CA THR A 25 -7.83 -33.68 3.35
C THR A 25 -9.13 -33.50 2.57
N ILE A 26 -9.53 -32.25 2.27
CA ILE A 26 -10.71 -31.97 1.43
C ILE A 26 -10.53 -32.53 0.02
N PHE A 27 -9.34 -32.42 -0.56
CA PHE A 27 -9.04 -32.96 -1.88
C PHE A 27 -9.16 -34.49 -1.92
N ILE A 28 -8.60 -35.20 -0.93
CA ILE A 28 -8.75 -36.65 -0.83
C ILE A 28 -10.23 -37.03 -0.70
N LEU A 29 -10.97 -36.33 0.16
CA LEU A 29 -12.42 -36.55 0.34
C LEU A 29 -13.18 -36.35 -0.97
N TYR A 30 -12.82 -35.31 -1.74
CA TYR A 30 -13.40 -35.04 -3.05
C TYR A 30 -13.07 -36.14 -4.07
N VAL A 31 -11.82 -36.59 -4.17
CA VAL A 31 -11.41 -37.65 -5.10
C VAL A 31 -12.10 -38.98 -4.76
N MET A 32 -12.15 -39.33 -3.48
CA MET A 32 -12.89 -40.49 -3.00
C MET A 32 -14.35 -40.37 -3.43
N TRP A 33 -15.01 -39.26 -3.09
CA TRP A 33 -16.40 -39.03 -3.48
C TRP A 33 -16.63 -39.08 -5.01
N ALA A 34 -15.72 -38.53 -5.80
CA ALA A 34 -15.85 -38.49 -7.26
C ALA A 34 -15.76 -39.88 -7.91
N LEU A 35 -14.94 -40.79 -7.37
CA LEU A 35 -14.70 -42.13 -7.88
C LEU A 35 -15.71 -43.17 -7.38
N LEU A 36 -16.35 -42.93 -6.23
CA LEU A 36 -17.33 -43.84 -5.68
C LEU A 36 -18.66 -43.84 -6.46
N PRO A 37 -19.29 -45.00 -6.69
CA PRO A 37 -20.62 -45.08 -7.28
C PRO A 37 -21.67 -44.65 -6.24
N THR A 38 -22.01 -43.36 -6.23
CA THR A 38 -22.96 -42.76 -5.27
C THR A 38 -24.40 -43.27 -5.43
N GLU A 39 -24.78 -43.63 -6.67
CA GLU A 39 -26.11 -44.12 -7.01
C GLU A 39 -26.44 -45.46 -6.34
N SER A 40 -25.45 -46.36 -6.17
CA SER A 40 -25.69 -47.66 -5.54
C SER A 40 -25.81 -47.58 -4.01
N TRP A 41 -25.41 -46.45 -3.42
CA TRP A 41 -25.46 -46.19 -1.98
C TRP A 41 -26.67 -45.31 -1.58
N GLY A 42 -27.57 -45.01 -2.52
CA GLY A 42 -28.77 -44.19 -2.29
C GLY A 42 -28.48 -42.70 -2.09
N LEU A 43 -27.29 -42.23 -2.49
CA LEU A 43 -26.83 -40.84 -2.30
C LEU A 43 -27.21 -39.96 -3.52
N HIS A 44 -28.52 -39.79 -3.77
CA HIS A 44 -29.02 -39.03 -4.94
C HIS A 44 -29.06 -37.50 -4.74
N TYR A 45 -28.81 -37.01 -3.51
CA TYR A 45 -29.00 -35.59 -3.15
C TYR A 45 -27.70 -34.76 -3.19
N LEU A 46 -26.57 -35.35 -3.61
CA LEU A 46 -25.32 -34.61 -3.68
C LEU A 46 -25.30 -33.67 -4.89
N PRO A 47 -24.66 -32.49 -4.76
CA PRO A 47 -24.52 -31.56 -5.88
C PRO A 47 -23.69 -32.19 -7.00
N ASP A 48 -23.89 -31.70 -8.23
CA ASP A 48 -23.13 -32.14 -9.39
C ASP A 48 -21.62 -32.06 -9.13
N LYS A 49 -20.87 -33.07 -9.60
CA LYS A 49 -19.42 -33.21 -9.36
C LYS A 49 -18.65 -31.98 -9.83
N TYR A 50 -19.08 -31.40 -10.94
CA TYR A 50 -18.51 -30.17 -11.49
C TYR A 50 -18.70 -28.97 -10.56
N PHE A 51 -19.85 -28.87 -9.90
CA PHE A 51 -20.17 -27.76 -9.01
C PHE A 51 -19.28 -27.76 -7.75
N ALA A 52 -19.00 -28.95 -7.22
CA ALA A 52 -18.13 -29.11 -6.05
C ALA A 52 -16.67 -28.66 -6.30
N ALA A 53 -16.14 -28.84 -7.53
CA ALA A 53 -14.82 -28.33 -7.90
C ALA A 53 -14.85 -26.86 -8.33
N TYR A 54 -15.98 -26.37 -8.84
CA TYR A 54 -16.12 -24.99 -9.30
C TYR A 54 -16.07 -23.96 -8.15
N LEU A 55 -16.76 -24.25 -7.03
CA LEU A 55 -16.75 -23.39 -5.84
C LEU A 55 -15.35 -23.05 -5.29
N PRO A 56 -14.44 -24.01 -5.04
CA PRO A 56 -13.10 -23.70 -4.55
C PRO A 56 -12.27 -22.92 -5.60
N ILE A 57 -12.46 -23.18 -6.89
CA ILE A 57 -11.80 -22.40 -7.96
C ILE A 57 -12.27 -20.93 -7.91
N LEU A 58 -13.58 -20.69 -7.75
CA LEU A 58 -14.10 -19.34 -7.60
C LEU A 58 -13.54 -18.62 -6.36
N LEU A 59 -13.41 -19.33 -5.24
CA LEU A 59 -12.83 -18.76 -4.02
C LEU A 59 -11.35 -18.40 -4.24
N LEU A 60 -10.57 -19.28 -4.87
CA LEU A 60 -9.17 -19.00 -5.21
C LEU A 60 -9.04 -17.81 -6.18
N MET A 61 -9.94 -17.70 -7.16
CA MET A 61 -9.98 -16.56 -8.08
C MET A 61 -10.27 -15.24 -7.34
N ALA A 62 -11.25 -15.25 -6.42
CA ALA A 62 -11.58 -14.10 -5.62
C ALA A 62 -10.42 -13.67 -4.70
N MET A 63 -9.75 -14.64 -4.06
CA MET A 63 -8.54 -14.41 -3.26
C MET A 63 -7.40 -13.83 -4.10
N PHE A 64 -7.18 -14.36 -5.31
CA PHE A 64 -6.17 -13.84 -6.23
C PHE A 64 -6.43 -12.39 -6.61
N ILE A 65 -7.68 -12.05 -6.96
CA ILE A 65 -8.05 -10.66 -7.28
C ILE A 65 -7.82 -9.75 -6.07
N PHE A 66 -8.21 -10.21 -4.88
CA PHE A 66 -8.04 -9.46 -3.66
C PHE A 66 -6.56 -9.19 -3.34
N GLU A 67 -5.71 -10.21 -3.40
CA GLU A 67 -4.29 -10.11 -3.03
C GLU A 67 -3.47 -9.30 -4.03
N PHE A 68 -3.73 -9.45 -5.33
CA PHE A 68 -2.89 -8.82 -6.37
C PHE A 68 -3.38 -7.45 -6.83
N PHE A 69 -4.69 -7.18 -6.73
CA PHE A 69 -5.26 -5.94 -7.24
C PHE A 69 -5.81 -5.06 -6.12
N ILE A 70 -6.67 -5.62 -5.27
CA ILE A 70 -7.36 -4.83 -4.25
C ILE A 70 -6.38 -4.38 -3.16
N TYR A 71 -5.58 -5.30 -2.61
CA TYR A 71 -4.66 -4.99 -1.51
C TYR A 71 -3.57 -3.97 -1.91
N PRO A 72 -2.85 -4.13 -3.05
CA PRO A 72 -1.92 -3.11 -3.52
C PRO A 72 -2.63 -1.82 -3.92
N GLY A 73 -3.84 -1.92 -4.48
CA GLY A 73 -4.66 -0.75 -4.84
C GLY A 73 -5.02 0.11 -3.62
N ILE A 74 -5.39 -0.52 -2.50
CA ILE A 74 -5.63 0.19 -1.22
C ILE A 74 -4.32 0.79 -0.70
N GLY A 75 -3.21 0.04 -0.75
CA GLY A 75 -1.89 0.55 -0.38
C GLY A 75 -1.51 1.81 -1.15
N LEU A 76 -1.69 1.79 -2.47
CA LEU A 76 -1.42 2.93 -3.34
C LEU A 76 -2.41 4.09 -3.14
N ALA A 77 -3.67 3.79 -2.79
CA ALA A 77 -4.65 4.82 -2.45
C ALA A 77 -4.35 5.53 -1.11
N MET A 78 -3.64 4.87 -0.20
CA MET A 78 -3.20 5.45 1.08
C MET A 78 -1.88 6.21 0.97
N THR A 79 -1.09 6.00 -0.10
CA THR A 79 0.14 6.77 -0.30
C THR A 79 -0.14 8.23 -0.66
N PRO A 80 0.64 9.20 -0.12
CA PRO A 80 0.51 10.61 -0.46
C PRO A 80 0.78 10.85 -1.96
N ASN A 81 0.25 11.95 -2.50
CA ASN A 81 0.44 12.29 -3.91
C ASN A 81 1.93 12.42 -4.22
N VAL A 82 2.34 11.96 -5.40
CA VAL A 82 3.69 12.07 -5.92
C VAL A 82 4.16 13.53 -5.94
N ASP A 83 3.29 14.52 -6.07
CA ASP A 83 3.69 15.94 -6.05
C ASP A 83 3.94 16.49 -4.62
N ASP A 84 3.51 15.78 -3.57
CA ASP A 84 3.72 16.19 -2.18
C ASP A 84 5.12 15.79 -1.66
N MET A 85 5.75 16.68 -0.89
CA MET A 85 7.06 16.45 -0.24
C MET A 85 7.07 15.23 0.70
N GLU A 86 5.91 14.90 1.27
CA GLU A 86 5.67 13.74 2.15
C GLU A 86 5.90 12.39 1.44
N SER A 87 5.89 12.37 0.11
CA SER A 87 6.21 11.17 -0.65
C SER A 87 7.71 10.83 -0.65
N VAL A 88 8.58 11.80 -0.34
CA VAL A 88 10.06 11.63 -0.41
C VAL A 88 10.72 11.80 0.95
N MET A 89 10.24 12.74 1.76
CA MET A 89 10.84 13.08 3.05
C MET A 89 10.13 12.35 4.20
N ASP A 90 10.92 11.87 5.16
CA ASP A 90 10.35 11.30 6.39
C ASP A 90 9.63 12.37 7.22
N THR A 91 8.57 11.95 7.89
CA THR A 91 7.73 12.76 8.80
C THR A 91 8.55 13.48 9.86
N THR A 92 9.61 12.86 10.38
CA THR A 92 10.48 13.46 11.39
C THR A 92 11.26 14.66 10.85
N LEU A 93 11.77 14.57 9.62
CA LEU A 93 12.44 15.69 8.94
C LEU A 93 11.46 16.79 8.56
N LEU A 94 10.22 16.41 8.21
CA LEU A 94 9.14 17.35 7.93
C LEU A 94 8.67 18.13 9.16
N LEU A 95 8.83 17.60 10.36
CA LEU A 95 8.41 18.28 11.58
C LEU A 95 9.55 19.07 12.25
N ARG A 96 10.82 18.71 11.99
CA ARG A 96 12.00 19.37 12.57
C ARG A 96 12.03 20.90 12.37
N HIS A 97 11.50 21.39 11.26
CA HIS A 97 11.48 22.83 10.94
C HIS A 97 10.24 23.56 11.49
N VAL A 98 9.25 22.82 11.99
CA VAL A 98 8.00 23.33 12.55
C VAL A 98 8.13 23.63 14.05
N ASP A 99 9.16 23.10 14.72
CA ASP A 99 9.35 23.11 16.18
C ASP A 99 9.52 24.51 16.84
N VAL A 100 9.38 25.62 16.11
CA VAL A 100 9.58 26.99 16.63
C VAL A 100 8.35 27.55 17.37
N GLY A 101 7.26 26.78 17.55
CA GLY A 101 6.12 27.27 18.34
C GLY A 101 5.01 26.25 18.65
N GLN A 102 5.36 25.06 19.16
CA GLN A 102 4.38 23.97 19.27
C GLN A 102 3.61 23.91 20.60
N ASP A 103 2.28 23.92 20.49
CA ASP A 103 1.32 23.58 21.55
C ASP A 103 1.56 22.16 22.09
N THR A 104 1.58 22.01 23.42
CA THR A 104 1.90 20.74 24.11
C THR A 104 0.94 19.60 23.80
N ASN A 105 -0.26 19.89 23.28
CA ASN A 105 -1.29 18.89 22.95
C ASN A 105 -0.97 18.07 21.69
N LEU A 106 -0.16 18.59 20.74
CA LEU A 106 0.16 17.86 19.50
C LEU A 106 1.26 16.81 19.66
N LYS A 107 2.11 16.93 20.70
CA LYS A 107 3.26 16.04 20.89
C LYS A 107 2.89 14.58 21.21
N ASN A 108 1.67 14.34 21.67
CA ASN A 108 1.19 12.99 22.01
C ASN A 108 0.51 12.27 20.84
N GLU A 109 0.30 12.96 19.71
CA GLU A 109 -0.35 12.42 18.51
C GLU A 109 0.63 11.75 17.55
N SER A 110 0.12 10.87 16.68
CA SER A 110 0.94 10.26 15.63
C SER A 110 1.59 11.32 14.74
N LEU A 111 2.84 11.08 14.30
CA LEU A 111 3.59 12.01 13.45
C LEU A 111 2.80 12.40 12.19
N TRP A 112 2.08 11.45 11.59
CA TRP A 112 1.23 11.69 10.43
C TRP A 112 0.04 12.61 10.73
N THR A 113 -0.53 12.54 11.94
CA THR A 113 -1.58 13.47 12.37
C THR A 113 -1.03 14.90 12.43
N GLN A 114 0.17 15.07 12.98
CA GLN A 114 0.84 16.36 13.09
C GLN A 114 1.16 16.96 11.71
N VAL A 115 1.72 16.15 10.80
CA VAL A 115 2.02 16.55 9.42
C VAL A 115 0.74 17.01 8.69
N ARG A 116 -0.35 16.24 8.81
CA ARG A 116 -1.63 16.59 8.20
C ARG A 116 -2.20 17.90 8.73
N TRP A 117 -2.10 18.13 10.05
CA TRP A 117 -2.55 19.37 10.69
C TRP A 117 -1.75 20.57 10.18
N HIS A 118 -0.42 20.44 10.11
CA HIS A 118 0.46 21.49 9.64
C HIS A 118 0.19 21.85 8.16
N LYS A 119 -0.03 20.85 7.30
CA LYS A 119 -0.41 21.05 5.89
C LYS A 119 -1.70 21.88 5.76
N GLN A 120 -2.66 21.68 6.67
CA GLN A 120 -3.93 22.39 6.64
C GLN A 120 -3.82 23.84 7.13
N LEU A 121 -2.91 24.12 8.06
CA LEU A 121 -2.62 25.48 8.54
C LEU A 121 -1.84 26.31 7.52
N THR A 122 -0.82 25.72 6.89
CA THR A 122 0.06 26.39 5.94
C THR A 122 -0.06 25.71 4.57
N PRO A 123 -1.14 25.97 3.81
CA PRO A 123 -1.24 25.46 2.45
C PRO A 123 -0.08 26.02 1.61
N ARG A 124 0.75 25.12 1.07
CA ARG A 124 1.94 25.49 0.29
C ARG A 124 1.51 26.26 -0.96
N LYS A 125 2.05 27.48 -1.14
CA LYS A 125 1.91 28.26 -2.38
C LYS A 125 2.91 27.71 -3.40
N GLU A 126 2.51 26.70 -4.17
CA GLU A 126 3.34 26.20 -5.27
C GLU A 126 3.68 27.32 -6.26
N ARG A 127 4.98 27.57 -6.48
CA ARG A 127 5.44 28.45 -7.56
C ARG A 127 5.28 27.69 -8.87
N LYS A 128 4.09 27.78 -9.48
CA LYS A 128 3.81 27.16 -10.80
C LYS A 128 4.51 27.88 -11.96
N LEU A 129 4.95 29.12 -11.73
CA LEU A 129 5.56 30.01 -12.72
C LEU A 129 6.83 30.63 -12.16
N LEU A 130 7.96 30.41 -12.83
CA LEU A 130 9.21 31.12 -12.62
C LEU A 130 9.17 32.37 -13.50
N GLN A 131 9.00 33.53 -12.87
CA GLN A 131 9.11 34.82 -13.55
C GLN A 131 10.57 35.25 -13.57
N ASN A 132 11.04 35.78 -14.71
CA ASN A 132 12.43 36.22 -14.94
C ASN A 132 13.48 35.12 -14.79
N CYS A 133 13.43 34.10 -15.66
CA CYS A 133 14.51 33.12 -15.76
C CYS A 133 15.83 33.78 -16.20
N SER A 134 16.94 33.50 -15.51
CA SER A 134 18.26 34.08 -15.79
C SER A 134 18.83 33.67 -17.15
N PHE A 135 18.43 32.50 -17.66
CA PHE A 135 18.96 31.94 -18.91
C PHE A 135 18.27 32.52 -20.16
N CYS A 136 16.95 32.72 -20.09
CA CYS A 136 16.13 33.08 -21.26
C CYS A 136 15.30 34.36 -21.06
N LYS A 137 15.38 35.00 -19.89
CA LYS A 137 14.68 36.25 -19.53
C LYS A 137 13.16 36.22 -19.72
N GLY A 138 12.57 35.02 -19.85
CA GLY A 138 11.14 34.78 -20.01
C GLY A 138 10.48 34.18 -18.77
N ALA A 139 9.16 33.97 -18.87
CA ALA A 139 8.38 33.24 -17.87
C ALA A 139 8.28 31.77 -18.24
N HIS A 140 8.63 30.88 -17.30
CA HIS A 140 8.55 29.43 -17.48
C HIS A 140 7.58 28.81 -16.49
N ARG A 141 6.81 27.83 -16.95
CA ARG A 141 6.04 26.95 -16.08
C ARG A 141 6.98 25.90 -15.51
N LEU A 142 7.04 25.75 -14.19
CA LEU A 142 7.76 24.61 -13.62
C LEU A 142 6.93 23.35 -13.86
N PRO A 143 7.53 22.28 -14.40
CA PRO A 143 6.85 21.01 -14.54
C PRO A 143 6.47 20.47 -13.16
N ALA A 144 5.32 19.82 -13.07
CA ALA A 144 4.92 19.14 -11.84
C ALA A 144 5.87 17.94 -11.56
N ALA A 145 5.93 17.45 -10.33
CA ALA A 145 6.91 16.43 -9.96
C ALA A 145 6.69 15.11 -10.71
N HIS A 146 5.45 14.80 -11.10
CA HIS A 146 5.12 13.66 -11.97
C HIS A 146 5.54 13.86 -13.45
N GLU A 147 5.77 15.09 -13.89
CA GLU A 147 6.23 15.44 -15.24
C GLU A 147 7.77 15.48 -15.35
N GLN A 148 8.48 15.46 -14.21
CA GLN A 148 9.94 15.58 -14.12
C GLN A 148 10.66 14.22 -14.20
N ILE A 149 11.88 14.24 -14.75
CA ILE A 149 12.81 13.10 -14.64
C ILE A 149 13.24 12.98 -13.17
N SER A 150 13.26 11.76 -12.63
CA SER A 150 13.51 11.50 -11.20
C SER A 150 14.77 12.19 -10.66
N THR A 151 15.84 12.24 -11.44
CA THR A 151 17.10 12.90 -11.07
C THR A 151 16.97 14.41 -10.90
N LEU A 152 16.15 15.08 -11.73
CA LEU A 152 15.92 16.52 -11.63
C LEU A 152 15.07 16.87 -10.41
N ARG A 153 14.14 15.98 -10.04
CA ARG A 153 13.33 16.16 -8.83
C ARG A 153 14.19 16.18 -7.57
N PHE A 154 15.18 15.28 -7.44
CA PHE A 154 16.06 15.26 -6.27
C PHE A 154 16.89 16.55 -6.12
N LEU A 155 17.35 17.13 -7.23
CA LEU A 155 18.07 18.40 -7.23
C LEU A 155 17.17 19.55 -6.73
N ASP A 156 15.92 19.62 -7.21
CA ASP A 156 14.95 20.63 -6.80
C ASP A 156 14.58 20.50 -5.30
N LEU A 157 14.54 19.27 -4.78
CA LEU A 157 14.36 19.00 -3.35
C LEU A 157 15.55 19.49 -2.50
N GLN A 158 16.77 19.36 -3.02
CA GLN A 158 18.00 19.75 -2.32
C GLN A 158 18.20 21.27 -2.31
N ASP A 159 17.91 21.95 -3.43
CA ASP A 159 17.81 23.41 -3.48
C ASP A 159 16.74 23.92 -2.50
N HIS A 160 15.64 23.17 -2.34
CA HIS A 160 14.65 23.50 -1.34
C HIS A 160 15.25 23.44 0.06
N SER A 161 15.95 22.36 0.46
CA SER A 161 16.55 22.28 1.81
C SER A 161 17.53 23.40 2.12
N ASP A 162 18.30 23.87 1.14
CA ASP A 162 19.30 24.92 1.33
C ASP A 162 18.67 26.30 1.56
N ASN A 163 17.45 26.54 1.06
CA ASN A 163 16.72 27.79 1.27
C ASN A 163 16.08 27.93 2.68
N PHE A 164 16.14 26.89 3.52
CA PHE A 164 15.61 26.89 4.89
C PHE A 164 16.70 26.75 5.97
N ASN A 165 17.98 26.84 5.61
CA ASN A 165 19.12 27.06 6.53
C ASN A 165 19.51 28.55 6.56
#